data_AF-A0A0F9IAG6-F1
#
_entry.id   AF-A0A0F9IAG6-F1
#
_cell.length_a   1.000
_cell.length_b   1.000
_cell.length_c   1.000
_cell.angle_alpha   90.00
_cell.angle_beta   90.00
_cell.angle_gamma   90.00
#
_symmetry.space_group_name_H-M   'P 1'
#
loop_
_entity.id
_entity.type
_entity.pdbx_description
1 polymer ?
#
loop_
_entity_poly.entity_id
_entity_poly.type
_entity_poly.pdbx_seq_one_letter_code
_entity_poly.pdbx_strand_id
1 'polypeptide(L)'
;MCRQAGKSTTIAAFCLYWAFFVPNQTIIIVSDTYRAAEHLFQIMKGLVSNAPYISNHITENFVTRMRWDNGSEIKALPTGVDGHTIRGLTAHVLVLEESAFIDDRIVDEVLIPMTAATSGKIIQISTPIGRNHFFDAFKEDSSYAKHHYSWVDAVNAGQLTKEFIEERRKNSSSIAFAREFEALFTESENTAFPWQVVSPTIIFGTKSKMAMASYFRKVLEHREIVLPNDKRLLDQILNQEHRLSKDGHDLYNCPDGENDDILWATLLAAFGTRRAYSDDISYCIVR
;
A
#
# COMPACT_ATOMS: atom_id res chain seq x y z
N MET A 1 9.44 -1.92 10.94
CA MET A 1 10.29 -1.89 12.15
C MET A 1 9.59 -2.65 13.30
N CYS A 2 10.31 -3.27 14.25
CA CYS A 2 9.70 -4.13 15.30
C CYS A 2 8.86 -3.35 16.34
N ARG A 3 7.79 -3.92 16.90
CA ARG A 3 6.95 -3.20 17.88
C ARG A 3 7.76 -2.66 19.08
N GLN A 4 7.25 -1.57 19.68
CA GLN A 4 7.79 -0.95 20.91
C GLN A 4 9.23 -0.39 20.84
N ALA A 5 9.84 -0.25 19.66
CA ALA A 5 11.19 0.32 19.55
C ALA A 5 11.27 1.87 19.62
N GLY A 6 10.35 2.56 20.30
CA GLY A 6 10.36 4.03 20.45
C GLY A 6 9.99 4.87 19.21
N LYS A 7 9.57 4.24 18.12
CA LYS A 7 9.30 4.90 16.81
C LYS A 7 8.23 5.98 16.90
N SER A 8 7.09 5.64 17.48
CA SER A 8 5.95 6.53 17.61
C SER A 8 6.33 7.79 18.37
N THR A 9 7.20 7.67 19.38
CA THR A 9 7.73 8.82 20.14
C THR A 9 8.64 9.70 19.30
N THR A 10 9.56 9.12 18.51
CA THR A 10 10.43 9.90 17.60
C THR A 10 9.62 10.67 16.57
N ILE A 11 8.60 10.04 16.00
CA ILE A 11 7.73 10.64 14.97
C ILE A 11 6.81 11.68 15.59
N ALA A 12 6.32 11.43 16.79
CA ALA A 12 5.60 12.42 17.60
C ALA A 12 6.44 13.68 17.82
N ALA A 13 7.70 13.52 18.24
CA ALA A 13 8.62 14.63 18.43
C ALA A 13 8.90 15.38 17.11
N PHE A 14 9.10 14.65 16.00
CA PHE A 14 9.29 15.25 14.68
C PHE A 14 8.08 16.11 14.25
N CYS A 15 6.86 15.60 14.41
CA CYS A 15 5.65 16.33 14.03
C CYS A 15 5.47 17.57 14.91
N LEU A 16 5.69 17.46 16.22
CA LEU A 16 5.61 18.59 17.14
C LEU A 16 6.67 19.66 16.82
N TYR A 17 7.89 19.24 16.47
CA TYR A 17 8.93 20.15 16.01
C TYR A 17 8.48 20.93 14.77
N TRP A 18 7.95 20.24 13.75
CA TRP A 18 7.45 20.89 12.54
C TRP A 18 6.29 21.83 12.80
N ALA A 19 5.31 21.41 13.61
CA ALA A 19 4.16 22.24 13.94
C ALA A 19 4.57 23.51 14.70
N PHE A 20 5.55 23.40 15.61
CA PHE A 20 5.97 24.52 16.46
C PHE A 20 6.94 25.49 15.76
N PHE A 21 7.98 24.97 15.10
CA PHE A 21 9.08 25.79 14.57
C PHE A 21 8.88 26.27 13.14
N VAL A 22 7.99 25.63 12.38
CA VAL A 22 7.70 26.03 11.00
C VAL A 22 6.26 26.52 10.94
N PRO A 23 6.00 27.78 10.51
CA PRO A 23 4.65 28.33 10.47
C PRO A 23 3.81 27.71 9.34
N ASN A 24 2.48 27.78 9.49
CA ASN A 24 1.49 27.35 8.50
C ASN A 24 1.64 25.89 8.01
N GLN A 25 2.11 24.98 8.87
CA GLN A 25 2.26 23.58 8.53
C GLN A 25 0.98 22.80 8.81
N THR A 26 0.52 22.06 7.82
CA THR A 26 -0.54 21.06 7.99
C THR A 26 0.08 19.68 8.06
N ILE A 27 0.03 19.07 9.24
CA ILE A 27 0.55 17.73 9.50
C ILE A 27 -0.64 16.78 9.65
N ILE A 28 -0.67 15.74 8.83
CA ILE A 28 -1.77 14.77 8.84
C ILE A 28 -1.21 13.39 9.18
N ILE A 29 -1.78 12.78 10.20
CA ILE A 29 -1.51 11.41 10.62
C ILE A 29 -2.67 10.57 10.14
N VAL A 30 -2.36 9.54 9.35
CA VAL A 30 -3.34 8.60 8.81
C VAL A 30 -2.95 7.19 9.21
N SER A 31 -3.95 6.39 9.55
CA SER A 31 -3.83 4.95 9.76
C SER A 31 -5.10 4.28 9.22
N ASP A 32 -5.04 2.97 9.00
CA ASP A 32 -6.22 2.19 8.60
C ASP A 32 -7.35 2.30 9.63
N THR A 33 -6.98 2.31 10.92
CA THR A 33 -7.94 2.40 12.02
C THR A 33 -7.88 3.72 12.76
N TYR A 34 -9.04 4.18 13.25
CA TYR A 34 -9.13 5.40 14.06
C TYR A 34 -8.25 5.30 15.33
N ARG A 35 -8.26 4.13 15.99
CA ARG A 35 -7.53 3.91 17.25
C ARG A 35 -6.02 4.03 17.06
N ALA A 36 -5.49 3.55 15.95
CA ALA A 36 -4.05 3.58 15.71
C ALA A 36 -3.56 5.00 15.38
N ALA A 37 -4.31 5.74 14.55
CA ALA A 37 -4.06 7.17 14.33
C ALA A 37 -4.18 7.99 15.63
N GLU A 38 -5.24 7.75 16.42
CA GLU A 38 -5.45 8.42 17.72
C GLU A 38 -4.33 8.10 18.72
N HIS A 39 -3.83 6.87 18.76
CA HIS A 39 -2.76 6.47 19.68
C HIS A 39 -1.49 7.29 19.48
N LEU A 40 -1.04 7.47 18.22
CA LEU A 40 0.12 8.33 17.93
C LEU A 40 -0.15 9.79 18.33
N PHE A 41 -1.37 10.28 18.10
CA PHE A 41 -1.75 11.63 18.50
C PHE A 41 -1.75 11.80 20.03
N GLN A 42 -2.23 10.81 20.81
CA GLN A 42 -2.18 10.87 22.27
C GLN A 42 -0.75 10.91 22.81
N ILE A 43 0.20 10.22 22.16
CA ILE A 43 1.63 10.35 22.51
C ILE A 43 2.08 11.80 22.33
N MET A 44 1.71 12.46 21.23
CA MET A 44 2.02 13.88 21.02
C MET A 44 1.40 14.77 22.11
N LYS A 45 0.13 14.54 22.48
CA LYS A 45 -0.52 15.28 23.57
C LYS A 45 0.23 15.12 24.89
N GLY A 46 0.68 13.90 25.20
CA GLY A 46 1.47 13.61 26.40
C GLY A 46 2.83 14.31 26.40
N LEU A 47 3.51 14.39 25.25
CA LEU A 47 4.76 15.14 25.13
C LEU A 47 4.53 16.65 25.33
N VAL A 48 3.47 17.19 24.73
CA VAL A 48 3.09 18.60 24.86
C VAL A 48 2.71 18.96 26.30
N SER A 49 1.94 18.13 26.99
CA SER A 49 1.52 18.41 28.37
C SER A 49 2.71 18.48 29.34
N ASN A 50 3.81 17.82 29.01
CA ASN A 50 5.07 17.86 29.77
C ASN A 50 6.01 18.99 29.32
N ALA A 51 5.61 19.80 28.34
CA ALA A 51 6.39 20.91 27.78
C ALA A 51 5.59 22.23 27.82
N PRO A 52 5.50 22.90 28.99
CA PRO A 52 4.65 24.09 29.18
C PRO A 52 4.91 25.22 28.18
N TYR A 53 6.17 25.38 27.75
CA TYR A 53 6.52 26.37 26.74
C TYR A 53 5.82 26.10 25.41
N ILE A 54 5.81 24.84 24.94
CA ILE A 54 5.14 24.46 23.69
C ILE A 54 3.63 24.55 23.85
N SER A 55 3.09 24.12 25.01
CA SER A 55 1.64 24.06 25.21
C SER A 55 0.98 25.44 25.21
N ASN A 56 1.69 26.49 25.61
CA ASN A 56 1.15 27.86 25.63
C ASN A 56 0.89 28.45 24.25
N HIS A 57 1.49 27.89 23.19
CA HIS A 57 1.27 28.31 21.81
C HIS A 57 0.12 27.56 21.14
N ILE A 58 -0.52 26.61 21.84
CA ILE A 58 -1.65 25.86 21.29
C ILE A 58 -2.94 26.66 21.46
N THR A 59 -3.56 26.99 20.34
CA THR A 59 -4.83 27.74 20.28
C THR A 59 -6.05 26.83 20.34
N GLU A 60 -5.92 25.59 19.86
CA GLU A 60 -6.98 24.58 19.91
C GLU A 60 -6.42 23.21 20.23
N ASN A 61 -7.09 22.46 21.12
CA ASN A 61 -6.67 21.14 21.55
C ASN A 61 -7.84 20.17 21.68
N PHE A 62 -8.17 19.48 20.60
CA PHE A 62 -9.22 18.47 20.52
C PHE A 62 -8.67 17.04 20.68
N VAL A 63 -9.55 16.04 20.61
CA VAL A 63 -9.17 14.63 20.73
C VAL A 63 -8.21 14.20 19.60
N THR A 64 -8.43 14.69 18.38
CA THR A 64 -7.65 14.32 17.18
C THR A 64 -7.13 15.50 16.37
N ARG A 65 -7.22 16.72 16.91
CA ARG A 65 -6.71 17.93 16.27
C ARG A 65 -6.04 18.86 17.28
N MET A 66 -4.90 19.42 16.90
CA MET A 66 -4.21 20.45 17.65
C MET A 66 -3.81 21.59 16.71
N ARG A 67 -3.98 22.83 17.12
CA ARG A 67 -3.58 24.03 16.36
C ARG A 67 -2.67 24.93 17.18
N TRP A 68 -1.71 25.53 16.50
CA TRP A 68 -0.78 26.50 17.06
C TRP A 68 -1.12 27.92 16.60
N ASP A 69 -0.66 28.91 17.36
CA ASP A 69 -0.80 30.34 17.06
C ASP A 69 -0.04 30.79 15.80
N ASN A 70 0.96 30.01 15.36
CA ASN A 70 1.71 30.21 14.12
C ASN A 70 0.98 29.70 12.85
N GLY A 71 -0.28 29.26 12.98
CA GLY A 71 -1.11 28.76 11.88
C GLY A 71 -0.92 27.26 11.57
N SER A 72 0.02 26.59 12.23
CA SER A 72 0.24 25.16 12.05
C SER A 72 -0.83 24.31 12.75
N GLU A 73 -1.08 23.12 12.21
CA GLU A 73 -2.04 22.16 12.74
C GLU A 73 -1.57 20.71 12.58
N ILE A 74 -1.92 19.88 13.55
CA ILE A 74 -1.78 18.42 13.50
C ILE A 74 -3.19 17.81 13.54
N LYS A 75 -3.48 16.89 12.63
CA LYS A 75 -4.75 16.15 12.57
C LYS A 75 -4.48 14.64 12.48
N ALA A 76 -5.23 13.85 13.25
CA ALA A 76 -5.22 12.40 13.19
C ALA A 76 -6.56 11.89 12.63
N LEU A 77 -6.51 11.13 11.54
CA LEU A 77 -7.70 10.70 10.81
C LEU A 77 -7.54 9.22 10.38
N PRO A 78 -8.60 8.40 10.47
CA PRO A 78 -8.60 7.12 9.79
C PRO A 78 -8.75 7.33 8.28
N THR A 79 -8.29 6.37 7.48
CA THR A 79 -8.57 6.30 6.04
C THR A 79 -10.07 6.16 5.75
N GLY A 80 -10.77 5.39 6.58
CA GLY A 80 -12.12 4.94 6.27
C GLY A 80 -12.13 3.95 5.11
N VAL A 81 -13.32 3.59 4.61
CA VAL A 81 -13.46 2.52 3.60
C VAL A 81 -12.87 2.92 2.24
N ASP A 82 -13.03 4.18 1.83
CA ASP A 82 -12.66 4.65 0.48
C ASP A 82 -11.81 5.94 0.48
N GLY A 83 -11.34 6.40 1.64
CA GLY A 83 -10.55 7.64 1.72
C GLY A 83 -11.34 8.94 1.46
N HIS A 84 -12.67 8.90 1.33
CA HIS A 84 -13.46 10.09 0.99
C HIS A 84 -13.34 11.22 2.02
N THR A 85 -13.23 10.89 3.31
CA THR A 85 -13.16 11.87 4.40
C THR A 85 -11.81 12.59 4.49
N ILE A 86 -10.76 11.99 3.94
CA ILE A 86 -9.40 12.54 3.91
C ILE A 86 -9.08 13.20 2.57
N ARG A 87 -9.81 12.84 1.49
CA ARG A 87 -9.63 13.40 0.15
C ARG A 87 -9.85 14.92 0.15
N GLY A 88 -8.96 15.63 -0.54
CA GLY A 88 -9.02 17.10 -0.69
C GLY A 88 -8.35 17.88 0.44
N LEU A 89 -7.85 17.20 1.47
CA LEU A 89 -6.94 17.81 2.42
C LEU A 89 -5.56 18.04 1.77
N THR A 90 -4.79 18.98 2.31
CA THR A 90 -3.41 19.24 1.87
C THR A 90 -2.47 19.04 3.04
N ALA A 91 -1.43 18.25 2.86
CA ALA A 91 -0.45 17.93 3.89
C ALA A 91 0.93 18.48 3.52
N HIS A 92 1.57 19.18 4.44
CA HIS A 92 3.00 19.50 4.36
C HIS A 92 3.84 18.36 4.93
N VAL A 93 3.30 17.64 5.91
CA VAL A 93 3.84 16.37 6.42
C VAL A 93 2.68 15.38 6.50
N LEU A 94 2.84 14.24 5.84
CA LEU A 94 1.90 13.13 5.88
C LEU A 94 2.57 11.93 6.55
N VAL A 95 2.00 11.48 7.66
CA VAL A 95 2.46 10.31 8.41
C VAL A 95 1.47 9.18 8.19
N LEU A 96 1.94 8.08 7.60
CA LEU A 96 1.20 6.83 7.45
C LEU A 96 1.63 5.87 8.57
N GLU A 97 0.80 5.79 9.60
CA GLU A 97 0.95 4.89 10.73
C GLU A 97 0.30 3.55 10.40
N GLU A 98 0.99 2.45 10.74
CA GLU A 98 0.62 1.11 10.27
C GLU A 98 0.44 1.05 8.73
N SER A 99 1.29 1.79 8.00
CA SER A 99 1.16 2.03 6.56
C SER A 99 0.87 0.78 5.75
N ALA A 100 1.56 -0.33 6.04
CA ALA A 100 1.42 -1.58 5.28
C ALA A 100 0.02 -2.23 5.39
N PHE A 101 -0.85 -1.73 6.26
CA PHE A 101 -2.24 -2.18 6.39
C PHE A 101 -3.23 -1.25 5.69
N ILE A 102 -2.78 -0.08 5.22
CA ILE A 102 -3.58 0.81 4.40
C ILE A 102 -3.67 0.23 2.98
N ASP A 103 -4.87 0.26 2.40
CA ASP A 103 -5.10 -0.17 1.02
C ASP A 103 -4.25 0.65 0.03
N ASP A 104 -3.54 -0.05 -0.86
CA ASP A 104 -2.63 0.55 -1.86
C ASP A 104 -3.34 1.61 -2.70
N ARG A 105 -4.61 1.38 -3.07
CA ARG A 105 -5.43 2.34 -3.82
C ARG A 105 -5.61 3.65 -3.05
N ILE A 106 -5.86 3.58 -1.74
CA ILE A 106 -6.02 4.78 -0.91
C ILE A 106 -4.70 5.53 -0.81
N VAL A 107 -3.58 4.81 -0.71
CA VAL A 107 -2.25 5.44 -0.68
C VAL A 107 -1.98 6.21 -1.97
N ASP A 108 -2.16 5.55 -3.10
CA ASP A 108 -1.77 6.10 -4.40
C ASP A 108 -2.75 7.16 -4.93
N GLU A 109 -4.05 6.93 -4.79
CA GLU A 109 -5.08 7.81 -5.37
C GLU A 109 -5.47 8.97 -4.44
N VAL A 110 -5.24 8.84 -3.13
CA VAL A 110 -5.69 9.83 -2.14
C VAL A 110 -4.54 10.41 -1.36
N LEU A 111 -3.77 9.59 -0.65
CA LEU A 111 -2.81 10.06 0.35
C LEU A 111 -1.57 10.72 -0.27
N ILE A 112 -0.93 10.08 -1.24
CA ILE A 112 0.24 10.66 -1.92
C ILE A 112 -0.12 12.00 -2.60
N PRO A 113 -1.23 12.11 -3.38
CA PRO A 113 -1.66 13.37 -3.99
C PRO A 113 -1.87 14.53 -3.01
N MET A 114 -2.23 14.27 -1.75
CA MET A 114 -2.41 15.32 -0.73
C MET A 114 -1.14 16.12 -0.43
N THR A 115 0.04 15.61 -0.82
CA THR A 115 1.33 16.29 -0.63
C THR A 115 1.82 17.05 -1.88
N ALA A 116 1.14 16.89 -3.02
CA ALA A 116 1.60 17.43 -4.30
C ALA A 116 1.68 18.96 -4.31
N ALA A 117 0.66 19.64 -3.76
CA ALA A 117 0.60 21.10 -3.74
C ALA A 117 1.68 21.76 -2.86
N THR A 118 2.23 21.03 -1.90
CA THR A 118 3.18 21.53 -0.90
C THR A 118 4.60 21.00 -1.13
N SER A 119 4.79 20.06 -2.05
CA SER A 119 6.00 19.21 -2.08
C SER A 119 6.28 18.59 -0.69
N GLY A 120 5.20 18.14 -0.05
CA GLY A 120 5.18 17.71 1.34
C GLY A 120 6.00 16.44 1.59
N LYS A 121 6.33 16.20 2.86
CA LYS A 121 7.07 15.02 3.28
C LYS A 121 6.13 13.86 3.58
N ILE A 122 6.45 12.68 3.08
CA ILE A 122 5.73 11.44 3.40
C ILE A 122 6.60 10.59 4.32
N ILE A 123 6.02 10.15 5.42
CA ILE A 123 6.66 9.31 6.43
C ILE A 123 5.81 8.05 6.59
N GLN A 124 6.36 6.90 6.21
CA GLN A 124 5.67 5.62 6.36
C GLN A 124 6.29 4.82 7.51
N ILE A 125 5.46 4.33 8.43
CA ILE A 125 5.90 3.52 9.57
C ILE A 125 4.99 2.31 9.66
N SER A 126 5.57 1.12 9.54
CA SER A 126 4.80 -0.12 9.68
C SER A 126 5.64 -1.31 10.12
N THR A 127 4.97 -2.37 10.54
CA THR A 127 5.50 -3.73 10.45
C THR A 127 5.31 -4.24 9.02
N PRO A 128 6.32 -4.90 8.43
CA PRO A 128 6.21 -5.37 7.05
C PRO A 128 5.17 -6.49 6.93
N ILE A 129 4.34 -6.43 5.89
CA ILE A 129 3.42 -7.50 5.53
C ILE A 129 3.24 -7.52 4.02
N GLY A 130 3.31 -8.71 3.42
CA GLY A 130 3.06 -8.91 1.99
C GLY A 130 3.96 -8.07 1.08
N ARG A 131 3.48 -7.89 -0.15
CA ARG A 131 4.08 -7.03 -1.18
C ARG A 131 3.02 -6.01 -1.59
N ASN A 132 3.19 -4.78 -1.13
CA ASN A 132 2.24 -3.67 -1.22
C ASN A 132 2.99 -2.33 -1.33
N HIS A 133 2.29 -1.19 -1.31
CA HIS A 133 2.93 0.13 -1.42
C HIS A 133 4.07 0.34 -0.40
N PHE A 134 3.95 -0.18 0.83
CA PHE A 134 4.97 -0.06 1.86
C PHE A 134 6.20 -0.92 1.55
N PHE A 135 6.00 -2.12 1.00
CA PHE A 135 7.09 -2.93 0.46
C PHE A 135 7.83 -2.19 -0.65
N ASP A 136 7.10 -1.64 -1.63
CA ASP A 136 7.68 -0.98 -2.79
C ASP A 136 8.43 0.29 -2.37
N ALA A 137 7.86 1.11 -1.48
CA ALA A 137 8.54 2.27 -0.89
C ALA A 137 9.83 1.88 -0.15
N PHE A 138 9.80 0.75 0.59
CA PHE A 138 10.96 0.32 1.38
C PHE A 138 12.04 -0.40 0.55
N LYS A 139 11.66 -1.18 -0.45
CA LYS A 139 12.58 -2.02 -1.23
C LYS A 139 13.02 -1.36 -2.52
N GLU A 140 12.07 -0.87 -3.30
CA GLU A 140 12.29 -0.48 -4.70
C GLU A 140 12.51 1.03 -4.86
N ASP A 141 11.82 1.87 -4.09
CA ASP A 141 11.89 3.33 -4.27
C ASP A 141 13.14 3.94 -3.61
N SER A 142 14.01 4.55 -4.41
CA SER A 142 15.24 5.21 -3.93
C SER A 142 15.02 6.61 -3.36
N SER A 143 13.84 7.20 -3.54
CA SER A 143 13.51 8.54 -3.02
C SER A 143 13.31 8.55 -1.50
N TYR A 144 13.00 7.40 -0.91
CA TYR A 144 12.83 7.24 0.53
C TYR A 144 14.15 6.97 1.26
N ALA A 145 14.35 7.65 2.38
CA ALA A 145 15.33 7.25 3.38
C ALA A 145 14.82 5.99 4.12
N LYS A 146 15.57 4.90 4.03
CA LYS A 146 15.15 3.57 4.51
C LYS A 146 15.77 3.27 5.87
N HIS A 147 14.92 2.99 6.86
CA HIS A 147 15.36 2.62 8.20
C HIS A 147 14.71 1.31 8.65
N HIS A 148 15.55 0.32 8.96
CA HIS A 148 15.13 -0.96 9.54
C HIS A 148 15.58 -1.02 10.99
N TYR A 149 14.66 -1.45 11.85
CA TYR A 149 14.95 -1.67 13.27
C TYR A 149 14.28 -2.98 13.69
N SER A 150 15.11 -3.87 14.20
CA SER A 150 14.79 -5.21 14.67
C SER A 150 14.73 -5.24 16.20
N TRP A 151 14.36 -6.39 16.77
CA TRP A 151 14.39 -6.63 18.20
C TRP A 151 15.79 -6.45 18.80
N VAL A 152 16.86 -6.69 18.03
CA VAL A 152 18.24 -6.48 18.49
C VAL A 152 18.45 -5.02 18.85
N ASP A 153 17.96 -4.12 17.99
CA ASP A 153 18.04 -2.67 18.21
C ASP A 153 17.22 -2.24 19.43
N ALA A 154 16.01 -2.82 19.59
CA ALA A 154 15.16 -2.55 20.75
C ALA A 154 15.78 -3.04 22.07
N VAL A 155 16.47 -4.19 22.06
CA VAL A 155 17.22 -4.70 23.23
C VAL A 155 18.41 -3.80 23.52
N ASN A 156 19.17 -3.40 22.51
CA ASN A 156 20.32 -2.49 22.68
C ASN A 156 19.88 -1.12 23.21
N ALA A 157 18.69 -0.65 22.83
CA ALA A 157 18.08 0.56 23.36
C ALA A 157 17.47 0.39 24.77
N GLY A 158 17.50 -0.81 25.35
CA GLY A 158 16.92 -1.11 26.67
C GLY A 158 15.39 -1.11 26.70
N GLN A 159 14.74 -1.14 25.54
CA GLN A 159 13.27 -1.13 25.43
C GLN A 159 12.66 -2.53 25.55
N LEU A 160 13.43 -3.57 25.19
CA LEU A 160 13.07 -4.97 25.34
C LEU A 160 14.18 -5.73 26.07
N THR A 161 13.82 -6.81 26.75
CA THR A 161 14.80 -7.72 27.38
C THR A 161 15.06 -8.93 26.49
N LYS A 162 16.25 -9.53 26.62
CA LYS A 162 16.58 -10.75 25.86
C LYS A 162 15.67 -11.91 26.26
N GLU A 163 15.35 -11.99 27.54
CA GLU A 163 14.48 -13.01 28.12
C GLU A 163 13.08 -12.96 27.50
N PHE A 164 12.53 -11.75 27.32
CA PHE A 164 11.24 -11.55 26.66
C PHE A 164 11.28 -12.01 25.19
N ILE A 165 12.36 -11.70 24.48
CA ILE A 165 12.52 -12.13 23.08
C ILE A 165 12.63 -13.64 22.97
N GLU A 166 13.37 -14.29 23.86
CA GLU A 166 13.52 -15.76 23.88
C GLU A 166 12.20 -16.46 24.21
N GLU A 167 11.43 -15.94 25.15
CA GLU A 167 10.08 -16.43 25.44
C GLU A 167 9.17 -16.31 24.21
N ARG A 168 9.16 -15.15 23.56
CA ARG A 168 8.37 -14.91 22.36
C ARG A 168 8.78 -15.80 21.19
N ARG A 169 10.08 -16.09 21.05
CA ARG A 169 10.60 -17.00 20.01
C ARG A 169 10.12 -18.43 20.21
N LYS A 170 9.97 -18.90 21.46
CA LYS A 170 9.46 -20.24 21.76
C LYS A 170 7.95 -20.36 21.53
N ASN A 171 7.22 -19.29 21.77
CA ASN A 171 5.75 -19.30 21.81
C ASN A 171 5.09 -18.79 20.51
N SER A 172 5.86 -18.31 19.53
CA SER A 172 5.34 -17.78 18.26
C SER A 172 5.78 -18.66 17.09
N SER A 173 5.02 -18.64 15.98
CA SER A 173 5.51 -19.21 14.72
C SER A 173 6.75 -18.45 14.24
N SER A 174 7.61 -19.10 13.45
CA SER A 174 8.80 -18.47 12.87
C SER A 174 8.45 -17.22 12.06
N ILE A 175 7.34 -17.26 11.31
CA ILE A 175 6.84 -16.17 10.48
C ILE A 175 6.34 -15.01 11.35
N ALA A 176 5.52 -15.29 12.37
CA ALA A 176 5.03 -14.26 13.28
C ALA A 176 6.18 -13.60 14.03
N PHE A 177 7.19 -14.38 14.45
CA PHE A 177 8.38 -13.85 15.09
C PHE A 177 9.20 -12.96 14.14
N ALA A 178 9.44 -13.43 12.91
CA ALA A 178 10.16 -12.67 11.88
C ALA A 178 9.44 -11.35 11.54
N ARG A 179 8.10 -11.35 11.51
CA ARG A 179 7.30 -10.15 11.25
C ARG A 179 7.32 -9.16 12.40
N GLU A 180 6.98 -9.61 13.61
CA GLU A 180 6.75 -8.72 14.77
C GLU A 180 8.07 -8.24 15.40
N PHE A 181 9.10 -9.11 15.43
CA PHE A 181 10.36 -8.86 16.14
C PHE A 181 11.53 -8.62 15.20
N GLU A 182 11.69 -9.39 14.13
CA GLU A 182 12.80 -9.18 13.19
C GLU A 182 12.46 -8.10 12.15
N ALA A 183 11.18 -7.72 12.06
CA ALA A 183 10.66 -6.78 11.08
C ALA A 183 11.11 -7.12 9.65
N LEU A 184 10.98 -8.40 9.29
CA LEU A 184 11.28 -8.91 7.95
C LEU A 184 10.00 -9.04 7.13
N PHE A 185 10.09 -8.73 5.84
CA PHE A 185 9.02 -9.06 4.89
C PHE A 185 8.97 -10.57 4.76
N THR A 186 7.94 -11.17 5.34
CA THR A 186 7.66 -12.60 5.23
C THR A 186 6.59 -12.84 4.17
N GLU A 187 6.71 -13.93 3.41
CA GLU A 187 5.62 -14.39 2.54
C GLU A 187 4.44 -14.87 3.42
N SER A 188 3.22 -14.56 3.00
CA SER A 188 2.00 -14.74 3.79
C SER A 188 1.61 -16.22 3.96
N GLU A 189 1.14 -16.59 5.16
CA GLU A 189 0.72 -17.95 5.58
C GLU A 189 -0.35 -18.63 4.71
N ASN A 190 -0.99 -17.90 3.78
CA ASN A 190 -2.16 -18.37 3.01
C ASN A 190 -1.98 -18.31 1.49
N THR A 191 -0.76 -18.19 0.98
CA THR A 191 -0.56 -18.21 -0.47
C THR A 191 -0.46 -19.66 -0.95
N ALA A 192 -1.48 -20.14 -1.65
CA ALA A 192 -1.46 -21.48 -2.26
C ALA A 192 -0.28 -21.67 -3.23
N PHE A 193 0.26 -20.57 -3.76
CA PHE A 193 1.38 -20.55 -4.70
C PHE A 193 2.37 -19.45 -4.30
N PRO A 194 3.59 -19.79 -3.83
CA PRO A 194 4.63 -18.81 -3.52
C PRO A 194 4.96 -17.92 -4.72
N TRP A 195 5.31 -16.64 -4.49
CA TRP A 195 5.63 -15.71 -5.59
C TRP A 195 6.79 -16.19 -6.47
N GLN A 196 7.74 -16.93 -5.89
CA GLN A 196 8.84 -17.55 -6.63
C GLN A 196 8.36 -18.59 -7.66
N VAL A 197 7.18 -19.17 -7.47
CA VAL A 197 6.52 -20.07 -8.43
C VAL A 197 5.69 -19.29 -9.44
N VAL A 198 5.04 -18.20 -9.01
CA VAL A 198 4.16 -17.39 -9.86
C VAL A 198 4.93 -16.46 -10.79
N SER A 199 5.93 -15.75 -10.28
CA SER A 199 6.68 -14.71 -11.00
C SER A 199 7.43 -15.16 -12.26
N PRO A 200 8.03 -16.37 -12.33
CA PRO A 200 8.66 -16.83 -13.57
C PRO A 200 7.60 -17.30 -14.59
N THR A 201 6.40 -17.64 -14.11
CA THR A 201 5.31 -18.22 -14.91
C THR A 201 4.47 -17.13 -15.59
N ILE A 202 4.37 -15.95 -14.98
CA ILE A 202 3.56 -14.84 -15.48
C ILE A 202 4.46 -13.76 -16.10
N ILE A 203 4.72 -13.90 -17.41
CA ILE A 203 5.42 -12.86 -18.21
C ILE A 203 4.38 -12.17 -19.11
N PHE A 204 3.70 -11.15 -18.57
CA PHE A 204 2.82 -10.26 -19.35
C PHE A 204 3.64 -9.17 -20.07
N GLY A 205 4.54 -9.60 -20.96
CA GLY A 205 5.21 -8.67 -21.87
C GLY A 205 4.29 -8.18 -22.99
N THR A 206 4.65 -7.08 -23.64
CA THR A 206 3.92 -6.51 -24.80
C THR A 206 3.65 -7.58 -25.87
N LYS A 207 4.63 -8.45 -26.15
CA LYS A 207 4.49 -9.56 -27.11
C LYS A 207 3.44 -10.60 -26.68
N SER A 208 3.37 -10.94 -25.39
CA SER A 208 2.38 -11.87 -24.86
C SER A 208 0.97 -11.28 -24.96
N LYS A 209 0.80 -10.01 -24.56
CA LYS A 209 -0.46 -9.28 -24.65
C LYS A 209 -0.99 -9.22 -26.09
N MET A 210 -0.13 -8.92 -27.05
CA MET A 210 -0.46 -8.94 -28.48
C MET A 210 -0.93 -10.31 -28.95
N ALA A 211 -0.21 -11.38 -28.59
CA ALA A 211 -0.56 -12.74 -28.99
C ALA A 211 -1.92 -13.18 -28.42
N MET A 212 -2.22 -12.79 -27.17
CA MET A 212 -3.51 -13.09 -26.53
C MET A 212 -4.67 -12.33 -27.17
N ALA A 213 -4.51 -11.03 -27.40
CA ALA A 213 -5.55 -10.21 -28.02
C ALA A 213 -5.83 -10.60 -29.48
N SER A 214 -4.78 -10.90 -30.25
CA SER A 214 -4.91 -11.39 -31.62
C SER A 214 -5.63 -12.74 -31.69
N TYR A 215 -5.31 -13.67 -30.79
CA TYR A 215 -6.00 -14.95 -30.70
C TYR A 215 -7.46 -14.78 -30.29
N PHE A 216 -7.73 -13.96 -29.27
CA PHE A 216 -9.08 -13.71 -28.80
C PHE A 216 -9.97 -13.09 -29.88
N ARG A 217 -9.44 -12.14 -30.66
CA ARG A 217 -10.12 -11.58 -31.84
C ARG A 217 -10.53 -12.68 -32.83
N LYS A 218 -9.59 -13.57 -33.18
CA LYS A 218 -9.85 -14.68 -34.09
C LYS A 218 -10.98 -15.59 -33.57
N VAL A 219 -10.93 -15.97 -32.30
CA VAL A 219 -11.92 -16.87 -31.67
C VAL A 219 -13.31 -16.21 -31.60
N LEU A 220 -13.37 -14.89 -31.36
CA LEU A 220 -14.61 -14.12 -31.43
C LEU A 220 -15.19 -14.06 -32.85
N GLU A 221 -14.35 -13.80 -33.86
CA GLU A 221 -14.76 -13.76 -35.27
C GLU A 221 -15.33 -15.09 -35.74
N HIS A 222 -14.74 -16.20 -35.29
CA HIS A 222 -15.17 -17.57 -35.63
C HIS A 222 -16.30 -18.09 -34.72
N ARG A 223 -16.73 -17.30 -33.71
CA ARG A 223 -17.75 -17.68 -32.70
C ARG A 223 -17.41 -18.96 -31.93
N GLU A 224 -16.12 -19.18 -31.72
CA GLU A 224 -15.58 -20.37 -31.04
C GLU A 224 -15.61 -20.24 -29.51
N ILE A 225 -15.93 -19.06 -28.98
CA ILE A 225 -16.09 -18.81 -27.54
C ILE A 225 -17.45 -18.20 -27.23
N VAL A 226 -18.06 -18.65 -26.15
CA VAL A 226 -19.25 -18.04 -25.56
C VAL A 226 -18.78 -17.15 -24.42
N LEU A 227 -19.02 -15.84 -24.53
CA LEU A 227 -18.72 -14.91 -23.45
C LEU A 227 -19.84 -14.91 -22.41
N PRO A 228 -19.53 -14.85 -21.12
CA PRO A 228 -20.54 -14.61 -20.09
C PRO A 228 -21.18 -13.24 -20.34
N ASN A 229 -22.48 -13.11 -20.08
CA ASN A 229 -23.21 -11.85 -20.17
C ASN A 229 -22.92 -10.97 -18.95
N ASP A 230 -21.64 -10.66 -18.74
CA ASP A 230 -21.14 -9.76 -17.70
C ASP A 230 -20.92 -8.38 -18.31
N LYS A 231 -21.65 -7.39 -17.79
CA LYS A 231 -21.61 -6.02 -18.31
C LYS A 231 -20.21 -5.40 -18.20
N ARG A 232 -19.43 -5.70 -17.16
CA ARG A 232 -18.08 -5.16 -16.96
C ARG A 232 -17.10 -5.72 -17.98
N LEU A 233 -17.20 -7.02 -18.26
CA LEU A 233 -16.39 -7.66 -19.30
C LEU A 233 -16.73 -7.07 -20.68
N LEU A 234 -18.02 -6.92 -20.98
CA LEU A 234 -18.46 -6.34 -22.25
C LEU A 234 -18.02 -4.88 -22.40
N ASP A 235 -18.15 -4.07 -21.35
CA ASP A 235 -17.70 -2.68 -21.34
C ASP A 235 -16.17 -2.60 -21.56
N GLN A 236 -15.37 -3.44 -20.88
CA GLN A 236 -13.91 -3.48 -21.10
C GLN A 236 -13.53 -3.97 -22.49
N ILE A 237 -14.25 -4.94 -23.08
CA ILE A 237 -14.02 -5.39 -24.46
C ILE A 237 -14.33 -4.27 -25.46
N LEU A 238 -15.44 -3.55 -25.27
CA LEU A 238 -15.92 -2.53 -26.19
C LEU A 238 -15.10 -1.22 -26.10
N ASN A 239 -14.61 -0.88 -24.91
CA ASN A 239 -13.89 0.36 -24.65
C ASN A 239 -12.37 0.23 -24.82
N GLN A 240 -11.84 -0.96 -25.13
CA GLN A 240 -10.40 -1.14 -25.30
C GLN A 240 -9.87 -0.32 -26.50
N GLU A 241 -8.92 0.58 -26.26
CA GLU A 241 -8.30 1.34 -27.34
C GLU A 241 -7.26 0.48 -28.09
N HIS A 242 -7.37 0.45 -29.41
CA HIS A 242 -6.41 -0.19 -30.31
C HIS A 242 -5.65 0.87 -31.11
N ARG A 243 -4.32 0.86 -31.06
CA ARG A 243 -3.45 1.73 -31.86
C ARG A 243 -2.37 0.91 -32.56
N LEU A 244 -1.99 1.32 -33.76
CA LEU A 244 -0.84 0.74 -34.45
C LEU A 244 0.44 1.49 -34.05
N SER A 245 1.44 0.76 -33.56
CA SER A 245 2.79 1.27 -33.32
C SER A 245 3.47 1.63 -34.65
N LYS A 246 4.49 2.50 -34.60
CA LYS A 246 5.31 2.89 -35.77
C LYS A 246 5.97 1.69 -36.48
N ASP A 247 6.17 0.60 -35.76
CA ASP A 247 6.74 -0.65 -36.28
C ASP A 247 5.68 -1.66 -36.80
N GLY A 248 4.41 -1.25 -36.91
CA GLY A 248 3.32 -2.09 -37.45
C GLY A 248 2.72 -3.10 -36.46
N HIS A 249 2.98 -2.92 -35.16
CA HIS A 249 2.47 -3.77 -34.09
C HIS A 249 1.20 -3.21 -33.44
N ASP A 250 0.23 -4.07 -33.14
CA ASP A 250 -0.97 -3.72 -32.38
C ASP A 250 -0.64 -3.37 -30.92
N LEU A 251 -1.05 -2.18 -30.48
CA LEU A 251 -0.97 -1.70 -29.10
C LEU A 251 -2.39 -1.63 -28.55
N TYR A 252 -2.58 -2.17 -27.34
CA TYR A 252 -3.85 -2.20 -26.63
C TYR A 252 -3.71 -1.39 -25.35
N ASN A 253 -4.52 -0.34 -25.20
CA ASN A 253 -4.53 0.53 -24.02
C ASN A 253 -5.94 0.57 -23.42
N CYS A 254 -6.00 0.62 -22.09
CA CYS A 254 -7.23 0.93 -21.38
C CYS A 254 -7.49 2.46 -21.45
N PRO A 255 -8.74 2.91 -21.58
CA PRO A 255 -9.10 4.33 -21.43
C PRO A 255 -8.67 4.91 -20.08
N ASP A 256 -8.34 6.19 -20.06
CA ASP A 256 -7.90 6.88 -18.83
C ASP A 256 -8.97 6.80 -17.73
N GLY A 257 -8.64 6.13 -16.61
CA GLY A 257 -9.52 5.99 -15.44
C GLY A 257 -10.36 4.71 -15.40
N GLU A 258 -10.18 3.79 -16.35
CA GLU A 258 -10.79 2.46 -16.35
C GLU A 258 -9.72 1.36 -16.09
N ASN A 259 -10.17 0.18 -15.62
CA ASN A 259 -9.32 -1.01 -15.46
C ASN A 259 -9.62 -2.01 -16.59
N ASP A 260 -8.61 -2.77 -17.04
CA ASP A 260 -8.74 -3.83 -18.06
C ASP A 260 -8.48 -5.25 -17.51
N ASP A 261 -8.47 -5.41 -16.19
CA ASP A 261 -8.11 -6.65 -15.49
C ASP A 261 -8.98 -7.85 -15.91
N ILE A 262 -10.28 -7.63 -16.10
CA ILE A 262 -11.27 -8.67 -16.44
C ILE A 262 -11.10 -9.09 -17.90
N LEU A 263 -10.84 -8.13 -18.79
CA LEU A 263 -10.47 -8.39 -20.18
C LEU A 263 -9.21 -9.26 -20.23
N TRP A 264 -8.11 -8.85 -19.60
CA TRP A 264 -6.86 -9.62 -19.66
C TRP A 264 -6.97 -11.00 -19.00
N ALA A 265 -7.73 -11.14 -17.91
CA ALA A 265 -8.04 -12.43 -17.32
C ALA A 265 -8.79 -13.34 -18.29
N THR A 266 -9.77 -12.79 -19.02
CA THR A 266 -10.55 -13.53 -20.03
C THR A 266 -9.70 -13.91 -21.24
N LEU A 267 -8.86 -12.99 -21.72
CA LEU A 267 -7.90 -13.24 -22.80
C LEU A 267 -6.89 -14.32 -22.41
N LEU A 268 -6.39 -14.31 -21.17
CA LEU A 268 -5.49 -15.35 -20.66
C LEU A 268 -6.21 -16.70 -20.61
N ALA A 269 -7.44 -16.75 -20.11
CA ALA A 269 -8.23 -17.98 -20.06
C ALA A 269 -8.47 -18.55 -21.46
N ALA A 270 -8.86 -17.71 -22.42
CA ALA A 270 -9.04 -18.10 -23.81
C ALA A 270 -7.71 -18.55 -24.45
N PHE A 271 -6.61 -17.84 -24.21
CA PHE A 271 -5.31 -18.23 -24.75
C PHE A 271 -4.78 -19.53 -24.12
N GLY A 272 -5.13 -19.83 -22.87
CA GLY A 272 -4.85 -21.09 -22.20
C GLY A 272 -5.49 -22.30 -22.91
N THR A 273 -6.68 -22.14 -23.49
CA THR A 273 -7.35 -23.25 -24.22
C THR A 273 -6.60 -23.64 -25.49
N ARG A 274 -5.78 -22.74 -26.06
CA ARG A 274 -4.91 -23.03 -27.20
C ARG A 274 -3.86 -24.10 -26.87
N ARG A 275 -3.35 -24.13 -25.63
CA ARG A 275 -2.34 -25.13 -25.18
C ARG A 275 -2.96 -26.50 -24.91
N ALA A 276 -4.23 -26.57 -24.56
CA ALA A 276 -4.93 -27.84 -24.32
C ALA A 276 -5.20 -28.64 -25.60
N TYR A 277 -4.97 -28.06 -26.78
CA TYR A 277 -5.20 -28.72 -28.08
C TYR A 277 -3.96 -29.40 -28.67
N SER A 278 -2.76 -29.23 -28.09
CA SER A 278 -1.52 -29.74 -28.69
C SER A 278 -0.90 -30.95 -28.02
N ASP A 279 -1.36 -31.43 -26.86
CA ASP A 279 -0.90 -32.70 -26.27
C ASP A 279 -2.03 -33.34 -25.43
N ASP A 280 -2.18 -34.66 -25.59
CA ASP A 280 -3.17 -35.61 -25.04
C ASP A 280 -4.07 -35.23 -23.83
N ILE A 281 -5.39 -35.35 -24.06
CA ILE A 281 -6.54 -35.74 -23.19
C ILE A 281 -6.52 -35.35 -21.69
N SER A 282 -7.55 -34.60 -21.24
CA SER A 282 -8.54 -35.01 -20.19
C SER A 282 -9.58 -33.91 -19.90
N TYR A 283 -10.86 -34.28 -19.93
CA TYR A 283 -12.03 -33.42 -19.74
C TYR A 283 -12.16 -32.84 -18.33
N CYS A 284 -12.71 -31.62 -18.22
CA CYS A 284 -13.47 -31.20 -17.04
C CYS A 284 -14.75 -30.49 -17.49
N ILE A 285 -15.87 -31.21 -17.42
CA ILE A 285 -17.21 -30.62 -17.46
C ILE A 285 -17.47 -30.15 -16.03
N VAL A 286 -17.66 -28.85 -15.84
CA VAL A 286 -18.19 -28.31 -14.57
C VAL A 286 -19.57 -27.74 -14.87
N ARG A 287 -20.54 -28.21 -14.09
CA ARG A 287 -21.95 -27.79 -14.13
C ARG A 287 -22.13 -26.49 -13.37
#